data_AF-J0WN50-F1
#
_entry.id   AF-J0WN50-F1
#
_cell.length_a   1.000
_cell.length_b   1.000
_cell.length_c   1.000
_cell.angle_alpha   90.00
_cell.angle_beta   90.00
_cell.angle_gamma   90.00
#
_symmetry.space_group_name_H-M   'P 1'
#
loop_
_entity.id
_entity.type
_entity.pdbx_description
1 polymer ?
#
loop_
_entity_poly.entity_id
_entity_poly.type
_entity_poly.pdbx_seq_one_letter_code
_entity_poly.pdbx_strand_id
1 'polypeptide(L)'
;MPQPLPPVEFQDRSKVTDSVVSAIEAIHEAHRKAVDILSQDESDYGRLNAFISSLEQRTFRLIVELEKMECMTTDWVKNVAHVMGSLLPELKEAREGSKLAEDRKTVQHSKVKTIYTGRPGRPRKEVSSTLLENSFHPGRMVQQAPLARELHIHRNTLRKSMKRQGFGPPAYSDITEEELDMLFTDFHEQNARRGLLAFTGHLREHNIRVQQQRLINCIRRCCPLERALEPIIAA
;
A
#
# COMPACT_ATOMS: atom_id res chain seq x y z
N MET A 1 29.66 -13.78 -15.80
CA MET A 1 28.86 -14.17 -16.99
C MET A 1 28.34 -15.57 -16.71
N PRO A 2 27.02 -15.75 -16.59
CA PRO A 2 26.44 -17.04 -16.26
C PRO A 2 26.77 -18.09 -17.32
N GLN A 3 26.97 -19.35 -16.90
CA GLN A 3 27.21 -20.44 -17.83
C GLN A 3 25.97 -20.70 -18.70
N PRO A 4 26.13 -20.96 -20.02
CA PRO A 4 25.01 -21.33 -20.87
C PRO A 4 24.50 -22.72 -20.52
N LEU A 5 23.20 -22.97 -20.74
CA LEU A 5 22.64 -24.31 -20.58
C LEU A 5 23.22 -25.28 -21.64
N PRO A 6 23.42 -26.57 -21.28
CA PRO A 6 23.87 -27.58 -22.23
C PRO A 6 22.81 -27.86 -23.31
N PRO A 7 23.21 -28.26 -24.52
CA PRO A 7 22.27 -28.68 -25.56
C PRO A 7 21.44 -29.88 -25.08
N VAL A 8 20.18 -29.94 -25.52
CA VAL A 8 19.22 -30.95 -25.06
C VAL A 8 19.62 -32.35 -25.57
N GLU A 9 19.85 -33.29 -24.66
CA GLU A 9 20.23 -34.66 -24.96
C GLU A 9 19.19 -35.67 -24.46
N PHE A 10 18.53 -36.34 -25.40
CA PHE A 10 17.52 -37.36 -25.11
C PHE A 10 18.15 -38.75 -25.04
N GLN A 11 17.83 -39.49 -23.97
CA GLN A 11 18.22 -40.89 -23.84
C GLN A 11 17.24 -41.81 -24.60
N ASP A 12 15.94 -41.48 -24.57
CA ASP A 12 14.90 -42.20 -25.29
C ASP A 12 13.88 -41.21 -25.86
N ARG A 13 13.94 -41.00 -27.19
CA ARG A 13 13.04 -40.08 -27.88
C ARG A 13 11.60 -40.56 -27.92
N SER A 14 11.33 -41.85 -27.74
CA SER A 14 9.98 -42.41 -27.78
C SER A 14 9.13 -42.02 -26.55
N LYS A 15 9.80 -41.64 -25.45
CA LYS A 15 9.18 -41.19 -24.20
C LYS A 15 8.98 -39.68 -24.12
N VAL A 16 9.37 -38.93 -25.15
CA VAL A 16 9.25 -37.47 -25.16
C VAL A 16 7.80 -37.09 -25.46
N THR A 17 7.13 -36.54 -24.46
CA THR A 17 5.78 -35.99 -24.57
C THR A 17 5.82 -34.48 -24.72
N ASP A 18 4.73 -33.88 -25.19
CA ASP A 18 4.58 -32.41 -25.28
C ASP A 18 4.80 -31.72 -23.92
N SER A 19 4.50 -32.40 -22.82
CA SER A 19 4.75 -31.92 -21.46
C SER A 19 6.24 -31.86 -21.11
N VAL A 20 7.06 -32.80 -21.61
CA VAL A 20 8.52 -32.78 -21.43
C VAL A 20 9.13 -31.62 -22.22
N VAL A 21 8.70 -31.43 -23.47
CA VAL A 21 9.15 -30.31 -24.29
C VAL A 21 8.79 -28.97 -23.64
N SER A 22 7.56 -28.82 -23.16
CA SER A 22 7.09 -27.63 -22.44
C SER A 22 7.89 -27.36 -21.17
N ALA A 23 8.30 -28.41 -20.45
CA ALA A 23 9.12 -28.29 -19.24
C ALA A 23 10.54 -27.79 -19.57
N ILE A 24 11.16 -28.32 -20.63
CA ILE A 24 12.48 -27.90 -21.09
C ILE A 24 12.45 -26.43 -21.54
N GLU A 25 11.43 -26.04 -22.31
CA GLU A 25 11.24 -24.64 -22.71
C GLU A 25 11.07 -23.71 -21.51
N ALA A 26 10.29 -24.12 -20.50
CA ALA A 26 10.11 -23.35 -19.28
C ALA A 26 11.43 -23.18 -18.49
N ILE A 27 12.30 -24.20 -18.48
CA ILE A 27 13.63 -24.12 -17.87
C ILE A 27 14.54 -23.16 -18.65
N HIS A 28 14.57 -23.27 -19.97
CA HIS A 28 15.36 -22.37 -20.83
C HIS A 28 14.90 -20.91 -20.69
N GLU A 29 13.60 -20.68 -20.64
CA GLU A 29 13.02 -19.35 -20.45
C GLU A 29 13.37 -18.78 -19.07
N ALA A 30 13.34 -19.62 -18.02
CA ALA A 30 13.76 -19.22 -16.69
C ALA A 30 15.26 -18.87 -16.64
N HIS A 31 16.12 -19.63 -17.31
CA HIS A 31 17.54 -19.32 -17.42
C HIS A 31 17.79 -17.98 -18.12
N ARG A 32 17.18 -17.75 -19.30
CA ARG A 32 17.30 -16.47 -20.01
C ARG A 32 16.90 -15.28 -19.14
N LYS A 33 15.75 -15.38 -18.48
CA LYS A 33 15.27 -14.33 -17.55
C LYS A 33 16.24 -14.09 -16.40
N ALA A 34 16.85 -15.15 -15.85
CA ALA A 34 17.85 -14.99 -14.79
C ALA A 34 19.08 -14.23 -15.29
N VAL A 35 19.58 -14.57 -16.48
CA VAL A 35 20.72 -13.87 -17.10
C VAL A 35 20.38 -12.40 -17.39
N ASP A 36 19.19 -12.13 -17.95
CA ASP A 36 18.74 -10.77 -18.23
C ASP A 36 18.65 -9.92 -16.96
N ILE A 37 18.07 -10.47 -15.89
CA ILE A 37 17.94 -9.81 -14.59
C ILE A 37 19.31 -9.52 -13.97
N LEU A 38 20.24 -10.48 -14.04
CA LEU A 38 21.60 -10.31 -13.53
C LEU A 38 22.44 -9.32 -14.37
N SER A 39 22.07 -9.13 -15.64
CA SER A 39 22.74 -8.18 -16.54
C SER A 39 22.21 -6.75 -16.40
N GLN A 40 21.08 -6.56 -15.72
CA GLN A 40 20.49 -5.24 -15.49
C GLN A 40 21.03 -4.63 -14.19
N ASP A 41 21.64 -3.44 -14.28
CA ASP A 41 22.18 -2.69 -13.13
C ASP A 41 21.09 -2.21 -12.13
N GLU A 42 19.80 -2.21 -12.53
CA GLU A 42 18.68 -1.73 -11.69
C GLU A 42 17.53 -2.75 -11.63
N SER A 43 17.73 -3.84 -10.89
CA SER A 43 16.66 -4.81 -10.59
C SER A 43 16.05 -4.54 -9.21
N ASP A 44 14.75 -4.18 -9.18
CA ASP A 44 13.95 -3.96 -7.95
C ASP A 44 13.89 -5.21 -7.06
N TYR A 45 14.06 -5.02 -5.74
CA TYR A 45 14.07 -6.09 -4.73
C TYR A 45 12.87 -7.03 -4.83
N GLY A 46 11.67 -6.47 -5.06
CA GLY A 46 10.43 -7.24 -5.15
C GLY A 46 10.42 -8.18 -6.36
N ARG A 47 10.94 -7.71 -7.51
CA ARG A 47 11.04 -8.52 -8.73
C ARG A 47 12.03 -9.67 -8.56
N LEU A 48 13.20 -9.38 -7.99
CA LEU A 48 14.21 -10.40 -7.68
C LEU A 48 13.67 -11.46 -6.72
N ASN A 49 12.97 -11.05 -5.66
CA ASN A 49 12.45 -11.98 -4.67
C ASN A 49 11.34 -12.88 -5.24
N ALA A 50 10.42 -12.33 -6.05
CA ALA A 50 9.39 -13.11 -6.73
C ALA A 50 9.99 -14.11 -7.72
N PHE A 51 11.03 -13.70 -8.46
CA PHE A 51 11.70 -14.54 -9.42
C PHE A 51 12.47 -15.70 -8.76
N ILE A 52 13.25 -15.42 -7.70
CA ILE A 52 13.94 -16.45 -6.90
C ILE A 52 12.94 -17.48 -6.36
N SER A 53 11.81 -17.01 -5.81
CA SER A 53 10.76 -17.89 -5.29
C SER A 53 10.16 -18.76 -6.40
N SER A 54 9.97 -18.21 -7.60
CA SER A 54 9.48 -18.95 -8.77
C SER A 54 10.47 -20.02 -9.22
N LEU A 55 11.78 -19.71 -9.25
CA LEU A 55 12.82 -20.68 -9.57
C LEU A 55 12.81 -21.85 -8.58
N GLU A 56 12.82 -21.57 -7.28
CA GLU A 56 12.80 -22.55 -6.19
C GLU A 56 11.56 -23.47 -6.25
N GLN A 57 10.37 -22.91 -6.50
CA GLN A 57 9.12 -23.66 -6.44
C GLN A 57 8.76 -24.37 -7.75
N ARG A 58 9.09 -23.77 -8.90
CA ARG A 58 8.64 -24.25 -10.22
C ARG A 58 9.77 -24.91 -10.98
N THR A 59 10.90 -24.23 -11.16
CA THR A 59 11.94 -24.69 -12.09
C THR A 59 12.71 -25.88 -11.54
N PHE A 60 13.13 -25.86 -10.27
CA PHE A 60 13.79 -27.03 -9.67
C PHE A 60 12.86 -28.24 -9.56
N ARG A 61 11.57 -28.00 -9.30
CA ARG A 61 10.56 -29.07 -9.32
C ARG A 61 10.48 -29.73 -10.70
N LEU A 62 10.46 -28.95 -11.77
CA LEU A 62 10.47 -29.50 -13.14
C LEU A 62 11.72 -30.33 -13.42
N ILE A 63 12.90 -29.87 -12.98
CA ILE A 63 14.16 -30.61 -13.15
C ILE A 63 14.10 -31.97 -12.43
N VAL A 64 13.60 -32.00 -11.20
CA VAL A 64 13.43 -33.25 -10.43
C VAL A 64 12.43 -34.20 -11.10
N GLU A 65 11.32 -33.68 -11.63
CA GLU A 65 10.35 -34.52 -12.34
C GLU A 65 10.91 -35.04 -13.68
N LEU A 66 11.70 -34.24 -14.39
CA LEU A 66 12.39 -34.68 -15.62
C LEU A 66 13.41 -35.80 -15.34
N GLU A 67 14.11 -35.76 -14.20
CA GLU A 67 15.01 -36.83 -13.78
C GLU A 67 14.27 -38.18 -13.63
N LYS A 68 13.07 -38.15 -13.03
CA LYS A 68 12.25 -39.35 -12.80
C LYS A 68 11.67 -39.97 -14.05
N MET A 69 11.48 -39.19 -15.13
CA MET A 69 10.84 -39.66 -16.36
C MET A 69 11.78 -40.49 -17.25
N GLU A 70 13.08 -40.57 -16.92
CA GLU A 70 14.10 -41.36 -17.65
C GLU A 70 14.11 -41.13 -19.18
N CYS A 71 13.63 -39.96 -19.64
CA CYS A 71 13.60 -39.59 -21.06
C CYS A 71 14.84 -38.79 -21.49
N MET A 72 15.54 -38.20 -20.52
CA MET A 72 16.72 -37.35 -20.70
C MET A 72 17.96 -38.04 -20.14
N THR A 73 19.15 -37.73 -20.68
CA THR A 73 20.38 -38.27 -20.10
C THR A 73 20.58 -37.73 -18.68
N THR A 74 21.00 -38.59 -17.76
CA THR A 74 21.22 -38.21 -16.36
C THR A 74 22.27 -37.10 -16.25
N ASP A 75 23.24 -37.08 -17.16
CA ASP A 75 24.28 -36.05 -17.23
C ASP A 75 23.70 -34.70 -17.67
N TRP A 76 22.78 -34.67 -18.63
CA TRP A 76 22.11 -33.42 -19.02
C TRP A 76 21.31 -32.82 -17.86
N VAL A 77 20.49 -33.64 -17.18
CA VAL A 77 19.67 -33.18 -16.05
C VAL A 77 20.55 -32.63 -14.91
N LYS A 78 21.65 -33.32 -14.59
CA LYS A 78 22.63 -32.86 -13.59
C LYS A 78 23.30 -31.54 -13.99
N ASN A 79 23.70 -31.41 -15.25
CA ASN A 79 24.32 -30.18 -15.76
C ASN A 79 23.35 -29.00 -15.72
N VAL A 80 22.09 -29.20 -16.12
CA VAL A 80 21.04 -28.18 -16.01
C VAL A 80 20.79 -27.80 -14.56
N ALA A 81 20.69 -28.78 -13.65
CA ALA A 81 20.52 -28.53 -12.22
C ALA A 81 21.70 -27.72 -11.65
N HIS A 82 22.93 -28.02 -12.09
CA HIS A 82 24.13 -27.31 -11.68
C HIS A 82 24.13 -25.85 -12.16
N VAL A 83 23.85 -25.61 -13.44
CA VAL A 83 23.79 -24.26 -14.02
C VAL A 83 22.66 -23.43 -13.40
N MET A 84 21.49 -24.03 -13.17
CA MET A 84 20.39 -23.34 -12.48
C MET A 84 20.69 -23.08 -11.00
N GLY A 85 21.39 -24.02 -10.35
CA GLY A 85 21.82 -23.91 -8.96
C GLY A 85 22.89 -22.82 -8.75
N SER A 86 23.78 -22.60 -9.72
CA SER A 86 24.80 -21.55 -9.64
C SER A 86 24.24 -20.13 -9.81
N LEU A 87 23.10 -19.98 -10.50
CA LEU A 87 22.39 -18.71 -10.62
C LEU A 87 21.74 -18.23 -9.32
N LEU A 88 21.36 -19.14 -8.42
CA LEU A 88 20.66 -18.80 -7.18
C LEU A 88 21.49 -17.92 -6.24
N PRO A 89 22.77 -18.24 -5.93
CA PRO A 89 23.64 -17.36 -5.16
C PRO A 89 23.78 -15.97 -5.77
N GLU A 90 24.00 -15.87 -7.09
CA GLU A 90 24.17 -14.59 -7.79
C GLU A 90 22.90 -13.73 -7.69
N LEU A 91 21.71 -14.34 -7.87
CA LEU A 91 20.43 -13.64 -7.73
C LEU A 91 20.16 -13.21 -6.28
N LYS A 92 20.52 -14.04 -5.29
CA LYS A 92 20.38 -13.71 -3.87
C LYS A 92 21.31 -12.56 -3.48
N GLU A 93 22.53 -12.54 -3.98
CA GLU A 93 23.48 -11.45 -3.77
C GLU A 93 22.98 -10.15 -4.41
N ALA A 94 22.53 -10.19 -5.66
CA ALA A 94 21.91 -9.05 -6.33
C ALA A 94 20.69 -8.50 -5.57
N ARG A 95 19.87 -9.40 -5.00
CA ARG A 95 18.72 -9.03 -4.16
C ARG A 95 19.16 -8.27 -2.90
N GLU A 96 20.15 -8.77 -2.16
CA GLU A 96 20.66 -8.07 -0.97
C GLU A 96 21.29 -6.72 -1.35
N GLY A 97 21.97 -6.64 -2.49
CA GLY A 97 22.47 -5.38 -3.05
C GLY A 97 21.37 -4.36 -3.32
N SER A 98 20.27 -4.79 -3.96
CA SER A 98 19.10 -3.93 -4.22
C SER A 98 18.42 -3.47 -2.93
N LYS A 99 18.27 -4.36 -1.94
CA LYS A 99 17.69 -4.02 -0.64
C LYS A 99 18.46 -2.91 0.06
N LEU A 100 19.80 -3.01 0.06
CA LEU A 100 20.67 -1.98 0.63
C LEU A 100 20.57 -0.66 -0.15
N ALA A 101 20.37 -0.70 -1.47
CA ALA A 101 20.18 0.49 -2.30
C ALA A 101 18.82 1.18 -2.02
N GLU A 102 17.75 0.42 -1.86
CA GLU A 102 16.41 0.93 -1.47
C GLU A 102 16.42 1.52 -0.05
N ASP A 103 17.06 0.83 0.90
CA ASP A 103 17.22 1.32 2.28
C ASP A 103 18.03 2.64 2.31
N ARG A 104 19.05 2.78 1.45
CA ARG A 104 19.84 4.04 1.32
C ARG A 104 19.06 5.16 0.64
N LYS A 105 18.18 4.87 -0.33
CA LYS A 105 17.29 5.88 -0.96
C LYS A 105 16.18 6.34 -0.03
N THR A 106 15.88 5.57 1.02
CA THR A 106 14.93 5.97 2.05
C THR A 106 15.60 6.93 3.03
N VAL A 107 15.60 8.23 2.70
CA VAL A 107 16.00 9.28 3.65
C VAL A 107 15.09 9.15 4.87
N GLN A 108 15.60 8.54 5.95
CA GLN A 108 14.99 8.59 7.26
C GLN A 108 15.10 10.03 7.77
N HIS A 109 14.22 10.91 7.30
CA HIS A 109 13.95 12.12 8.03
C HIS A 109 13.46 11.69 9.41
N SER A 110 14.14 12.16 10.46
CA SER A 110 13.65 12.00 11.83
C SER A 110 12.22 12.52 11.89
N LYS A 111 11.25 11.58 11.91
CA LYS A 111 9.83 11.86 11.67
C LYS A 111 9.25 12.85 12.68
N VAL A 112 9.88 12.92 13.87
CA VAL A 112 9.54 13.82 14.96
C VAL A 112 10.83 14.33 15.62
N LYS A 113 11.00 15.64 15.69
CA LYS A 113 12.07 16.30 16.45
C LYS A 113 11.59 16.64 17.86
N THR A 114 12.45 16.40 18.85
CA THR A 114 12.20 16.85 20.23
C THR A 114 12.93 18.17 20.46
N ILE A 115 12.18 19.23 20.76
CA ILE A 115 12.67 20.57 21.01
C ILE A 115 12.64 20.82 22.51
N TYR A 116 13.82 21.06 23.05
CA TYR A 116 14.00 21.50 24.43
C TYR A 116 13.79 23.01 24.50
N THR A 117 12.82 23.45 25.31
CA THR A 117 12.42 24.86 25.41
C THR A 117 13.17 25.62 26.52
N GLY A 118 14.03 24.94 27.28
CA GLY A 118 14.72 25.51 28.44
C GLY A 118 13.81 25.85 29.62
N ARG A 119 12.51 25.51 29.55
CA ARG A 119 11.52 25.74 30.63
C ARG A 119 11.18 24.42 31.32
N PRO A 120 10.89 24.41 32.64
CA PRO A 120 10.41 23.21 33.32
C PRO A 120 9.17 22.62 32.63
N GLY A 121 9.19 21.31 32.39
CA GLY A 121 8.09 20.59 31.75
C GLY A 121 8.55 19.57 30.69
N ARG A 122 7.58 18.91 30.04
CA ARG A 122 7.85 17.91 28.99
C ARG A 122 8.36 18.59 27.72
N PRO A 123 9.49 18.14 27.12
CA PRO A 123 9.99 18.66 25.86
C PRO A 123 8.95 18.59 24.74
N ARG A 124 9.00 19.59 23.86
CA ARG A 124 8.04 19.73 22.78
C ARG A 124 8.38 18.77 21.65
N LYS A 125 7.41 18.01 21.16
CA LYS A 125 7.57 17.22 19.93
C LYS A 125 7.07 18.02 18.72
N GLU A 126 7.86 18.07 17.65
CA GLU A 126 7.53 18.74 16.39
C GLU A 126 7.66 17.74 15.22
N VAL A 127 6.59 17.64 14.44
CA VAL A 127 6.52 16.76 13.25
C VAL A 127 7.10 17.51 12.05
N SER A 128 7.87 16.84 11.19
CA SER A 128 8.41 17.48 9.99
C SER A 128 7.31 17.91 9.02
N SER A 129 7.46 19.09 8.43
CA SER A 129 6.50 19.63 7.45
C SER A 129 6.42 18.77 6.20
N THR A 130 7.56 18.31 5.69
CA THR A 130 7.63 17.41 4.53
C THR A 130 6.86 16.11 4.75
N LEU A 131 6.85 15.59 5.98
CA LEU A 131 6.06 14.39 6.31
C LEU A 131 4.56 14.70 6.29
N LEU A 132 4.14 15.86 6.81
CA LEU A 132 2.74 16.26 6.77
C LEU A 132 2.26 16.53 5.34
N GLU A 133 3.08 17.18 4.51
CA GLU A 133 2.81 17.41 3.09
C GLU A 133 2.62 16.08 2.34
N ASN A 134 3.55 15.15 2.51
CA ASN A 134 3.47 13.83 1.87
C ASN A 134 2.29 12.99 2.37
N SER A 135 1.93 13.13 3.64
CA SER A 135 0.86 12.34 4.28
C SER A 135 -0.54 12.89 4.03
N PHE A 136 -0.67 14.18 3.76
CA PHE A 136 -1.95 14.88 3.60
C PHE A 136 -2.09 15.56 2.22
N HIS A 137 -1.27 15.18 1.24
CA HIS A 137 -1.39 15.65 -0.14
C HIS A 137 -2.80 15.34 -0.70
N PRO A 138 -3.40 16.20 -1.56
CA PRO A 138 -4.74 16.03 -2.16
C PRO A 138 -5.09 14.72 -2.91
N GLY A 139 -4.26 13.67 -2.84
CA GLY A 139 -4.57 12.31 -3.36
C GLY A 139 -4.23 11.18 -2.38
N ARG A 140 -3.70 11.51 -1.19
CA ARG A 140 -3.34 10.56 -0.13
C ARG A 140 -3.95 11.08 1.17
N MET A 141 -5.18 10.65 1.47
CA MET A 141 -5.83 11.01 2.73
C MET A 141 -5.49 10.00 3.82
N VAL A 142 -4.26 10.05 4.34
CA VAL A 142 -3.88 9.19 5.46
C VAL A 142 -4.66 9.61 6.70
N GLN A 143 -5.31 8.64 7.36
CA GLN A 143 -6.02 8.91 8.59
C GLN A 143 -5.04 9.35 9.69
N GLN A 144 -5.41 10.38 10.46
CA GLN A 144 -4.57 10.94 11.52
C GLN A 144 -4.23 9.92 12.63
N ALA A 145 -5.13 8.99 12.92
CA ALA A 145 -4.95 8.03 14.01
C ALA A 145 -3.89 6.94 13.71
N PRO A 146 -3.87 6.30 12.52
CA PRO A 146 -2.74 5.48 12.07
C PRO A 146 -1.42 6.26 12.05
N LEU A 147 -1.41 7.47 11.48
CA LEU A 147 -0.20 8.28 11.40
C LEU A 147 0.35 8.64 12.79
N ALA A 148 -0.50 8.99 13.75
CA ALA A 148 -0.08 9.29 15.11
C ALA A 148 0.53 8.07 15.82
N ARG A 149 -0.01 6.86 15.58
CA ARG A 149 0.53 5.60 16.10
C ARG A 149 1.92 5.31 15.54
N GLU A 150 2.07 5.42 14.22
CA GLU A 150 3.34 5.26 13.51
C GLU A 150 4.42 6.23 13.98
N LEU A 151 4.01 7.46 14.34
CA LEU A 151 4.90 8.50 14.84
C LEU A 151 5.15 8.44 16.35
N HIS A 152 4.54 7.49 17.06
CA HIS A 152 4.60 7.38 18.52
C HIS A 152 4.30 8.71 19.23
N ILE A 153 3.28 9.42 18.74
CA ILE A 153 2.77 10.66 19.32
C ILE A 153 1.28 10.57 19.58
N HIS A 154 0.81 11.32 20.58
CA HIS A 154 -0.61 11.43 20.83
C HIS A 154 -1.30 12.19 19.68
N ARG A 155 -2.51 11.78 19.30
CA ARG A 155 -3.32 12.42 18.23
C ARG A 155 -3.46 13.93 18.39
N ASN A 156 -3.56 14.42 19.62
CA ASN A 156 -3.66 15.87 19.90
C ASN A 156 -2.35 16.60 19.56
N THR A 157 -1.20 15.95 19.73
CA THR A 157 0.10 16.51 19.36
C THR A 157 0.19 16.65 17.84
N LEU A 158 -0.19 15.61 17.10
CA LEU A 158 -0.27 15.65 15.64
C LEU A 158 -1.20 16.76 15.15
N ARG A 159 -2.43 16.83 15.69
CA ARG A 159 -3.42 17.87 15.33
C ARG A 159 -2.93 19.30 15.61
N LYS A 160 -2.25 19.52 16.74
CA LYS A 160 -1.63 20.83 17.05
C LYS A 160 -0.51 21.16 16.07
N SER A 161 0.29 20.17 15.68
CA SER A 161 1.38 20.35 14.71
C SER A 161 0.84 20.67 13.31
N MET A 162 -0.18 19.92 12.85
CA MET A 162 -0.88 20.18 11.59
C MET A 162 -1.49 21.58 11.55
N LYS A 163 -2.23 21.99 12.59
CA LYS A 163 -2.83 23.33 12.66
C LYS A 163 -1.78 24.44 12.58
N ARG A 164 -0.64 24.26 13.24
CA ARG A 164 0.47 25.23 13.21
C ARG A 164 1.07 25.38 11.82
N GLN A 165 1.17 24.28 11.08
CA GLN A 165 1.83 24.23 9.78
C GLN A 165 0.85 24.40 8.60
N GLY A 166 -0.42 24.77 8.87
CA GLY A 166 -1.41 25.03 7.82
C GLY A 166 -2.15 23.80 7.28
N PHE A 167 -1.82 22.58 7.73
CA PHE A 167 -2.54 21.34 7.37
C PHE A 167 -3.84 21.17 8.17
N GLY A 168 -4.56 22.26 8.40
CA GLY A 168 -5.83 22.24 9.10
C GLY A 168 -6.85 21.36 8.36
N PRO A 169 -7.86 20.83 9.07
CA PRO A 169 -8.99 20.22 8.39
C PRO A 169 -9.66 21.27 7.49
N PRO A 170 -10.28 20.88 6.35
CA PRO A 170 -10.85 21.84 5.40
C PRO A 170 -11.77 22.84 6.10
N ALA A 171 -11.82 24.07 5.61
CA ALA A 171 -12.68 25.10 6.16
C ALA A 171 -14.16 24.64 6.12
N TYR A 172 -14.98 25.25 6.98
CA TYR A 172 -16.42 25.10 6.82
C TYR A 172 -16.83 25.78 5.51
N SER A 173 -17.83 25.22 4.84
CA SER A 173 -18.39 25.82 3.63
C SER A 173 -19.14 27.11 3.99
N ASP A 174 -19.01 28.13 3.15
CA ASP A 174 -19.69 29.43 3.28
C ASP A 174 -21.17 29.36 2.85
N ILE A 175 -21.83 28.22 3.08
CA ILE A 175 -23.25 28.04 2.79
C ILE A 175 -24.08 28.91 3.75
N THR A 176 -25.11 29.60 3.25
CA THR A 176 -26.01 30.40 4.10
C THR A 176 -26.94 29.51 4.92
N GLU A 177 -27.68 30.10 5.86
CA GLU A 177 -28.65 29.35 6.66
C GLU A 177 -29.87 28.93 5.84
N GLU A 178 -30.28 29.75 4.88
CA GLU A 178 -31.39 29.50 3.96
C GLU A 178 -31.04 28.40 2.96
N GLU A 179 -29.81 28.44 2.41
CA GLU A 179 -29.30 27.38 1.54
C GLU A 179 -29.23 26.02 2.26
N LEU A 180 -28.83 26.02 3.53
CA LEU A 180 -28.80 24.82 4.35
C LEU A 180 -30.21 24.26 4.61
N ASP A 181 -31.19 25.13 4.86
CA ASP A 181 -32.58 24.75 5.07
C ASP A 181 -33.23 24.18 3.79
N MET A 182 -32.93 24.77 2.62
CA MET A 182 -33.35 24.23 1.32
C MET A 182 -32.77 22.84 1.08
N LEU A 183 -31.46 22.67 1.25
CA LEU A 183 -30.82 21.35 1.11
C LEU A 183 -31.41 20.30 2.06
N PHE A 184 -31.74 20.70 3.29
CA PHE A 184 -32.38 19.80 4.23
C PHE A 184 -33.80 19.43 3.79
N THR A 185 -34.56 20.39 3.29
CA THR A 185 -35.93 20.16 2.79
C THR A 185 -35.92 19.22 1.59
N ASP A 186 -35.08 19.48 0.59
CA ASP A 186 -34.89 18.63 -0.58
C ASP A 186 -34.47 17.20 -0.18
N PHE A 187 -33.52 17.08 0.75
CA PHE A 187 -33.09 15.80 1.28
C PHE A 187 -34.23 15.06 1.99
N HIS A 188 -35.05 15.77 2.76
CA HIS A 188 -36.14 15.20 3.55
C HIS A 188 -37.30 14.73 2.67
N GLU A 189 -37.63 15.47 1.60
CA GLU A 189 -38.63 15.07 0.60
C GLU A 189 -38.24 13.78 -0.13
N GLN A 190 -36.96 13.66 -0.50
CA GLN A 190 -36.44 12.49 -1.20
C GLN A 190 -36.25 11.27 -0.28
N ASN A 191 -36.00 11.50 1.01
CA ASN A 191 -35.67 10.46 1.98
C ASN A 191 -36.50 10.59 3.26
N ALA A 192 -37.82 10.47 3.12
CA ALA A 192 -38.74 10.46 4.25
C ALA A 192 -38.26 9.45 5.31
N ARG A 193 -37.92 9.93 6.51
CA ARG A 193 -37.48 9.20 7.72
C ARG A 193 -35.98 8.96 7.94
N ARG A 194 -35.07 9.51 7.12
CA ARG A 194 -33.62 9.42 7.42
C ARG A 194 -33.19 10.56 8.37
N GLY A 195 -32.63 10.20 9.54
CA GLY A 195 -32.23 11.16 10.58
C GLY A 195 -30.91 11.91 10.32
N LEU A 196 -30.48 12.74 11.28
CA LEU A 196 -29.30 13.63 11.22
C LEU A 196 -28.03 12.98 10.63
N LEU A 197 -27.73 11.72 10.99
CA LEU A 197 -26.54 11.04 10.49
C LEU A 197 -26.57 10.87 8.97
N ALA A 198 -27.73 10.61 8.38
CA ALA A 198 -27.88 10.47 6.93
C ALA A 198 -27.71 11.82 6.22
N PHE A 199 -28.26 12.90 6.80
CA PHE A 199 -28.06 14.25 6.26
C PHE A 199 -26.59 14.68 6.32
N THR A 200 -25.88 14.37 7.42
CA THR A 200 -24.43 14.62 7.49
C THR A 200 -23.64 13.81 6.47
N GLY A 201 -24.11 12.61 6.11
CA GLY A 201 -23.54 11.80 5.04
C GLY A 201 -23.75 12.46 3.68
N HIS A 202 -24.99 12.88 3.40
CA HIS A 202 -25.36 13.57 2.16
C HIS A 202 -24.53 14.85 1.94
N LEU A 203 -24.37 15.69 2.97
CA LEU A 203 -23.53 16.88 2.88
C LEU A 203 -22.06 16.54 2.58
N ARG A 204 -21.54 15.43 3.10
CA ARG A 204 -20.17 14.98 2.79
C ARG A 204 -20.02 14.53 1.36
N GLU A 205 -21.02 13.85 0.80
CA GLU A 205 -21.02 13.45 -0.62
C GLU A 205 -20.97 14.67 -1.55
N HIS A 206 -21.61 15.77 -1.16
CA HIS A 206 -21.56 17.05 -1.87
C HIS A 206 -20.35 17.94 -1.52
N ASN A 207 -19.38 17.43 -0.74
CA ASN A 207 -18.23 18.19 -0.24
C ASN A 207 -18.59 19.44 0.59
N ILE A 208 -19.79 19.48 1.16
CA ILE A 208 -20.28 20.57 1.99
C ILE A 208 -19.98 20.23 3.45
N ARG A 209 -19.25 21.12 4.13
CA ARG A 209 -18.90 20.96 5.54
C ARG A 209 -19.53 22.06 6.37
N VAL A 210 -20.49 21.68 7.20
CA VAL A 210 -21.24 22.60 8.04
C VAL A 210 -20.89 22.40 9.52
N GLN A 211 -20.98 23.47 10.30
CA GLN A 211 -20.84 23.40 11.75
C GLN A 211 -22.00 22.59 12.35
N GLN A 212 -21.71 21.73 13.34
CA GLN A 212 -22.72 20.89 13.97
C GLN A 212 -23.89 21.70 14.55
N GLN A 213 -23.61 22.86 15.15
CA GLN A 213 -24.64 23.74 15.69
C GLN A 213 -25.60 24.27 14.61
N ARG A 214 -25.07 24.62 13.43
CA ARG A 214 -25.88 25.09 12.30
C ARG A 214 -26.79 23.97 11.77
N LEU A 215 -26.30 22.73 11.73
CA LEU A 215 -27.10 21.56 11.36
C LEU A 215 -28.24 21.31 12.35
N ILE A 216 -27.95 21.36 13.65
CA ILE A 216 -28.98 21.21 14.70
C ILE A 216 -30.03 22.31 14.56
N ASN A 217 -29.62 23.56 14.35
CA ASN A 217 -30.54 24.68 14.19
C ASN A 217 -31.39 24.56 12.91
N CYS A 218 -30.79 24.15 11.79
CA CYS A 218 -31.50 23.89 10.53
C CYS A 218 -32.64 22.87 10.73
N ILE A 219 -32.33 21.73 11.35
CA ILE A 219 -33.34 20.68 11.58
C ILE A 219 -34.44 21.17 12.52
N ARG A 220 -34.10 21.92 13.57
CA ARG A 220 -35.08 22.55 14.48
C ARG A 220 -36.03 23.52 13.77
N ARG A 221 -35.56 24.20 12.71
CA ARG A 221 -36.39 25.11 11.90
C ARG A 221 -37.30 24.35 10.95
N CYS A 222 -36.76 23.34 10.26
CA CYS A 222 -37.47 22.63 9.20
C CYS A 222 -38.32 21.45 9.69
N CYS A 223 -38.08 20.89 10.88
CA CYS A 223 -38.80 19.73 11.42
C CYS A 223 -39.59 20.08 12.70
N PRO A 224 -40.93 20.19 12.62
CA PRO A 224 -41.78 20.45 13.80
C PRO A 224 -41.79 19.31 14.83
N LEU A 225 -41.58 18.06 14.38
CA LEU A 225 -41.61 16.86 15.22
C LEU A 225 -40.44 16.79 16.21
N GLU A 226 -39.23 17.15 15.80
CA GLU A 226 -38.07 17.16 16.70
C GLU A 226 -38.16 18.29 17.73
N ARG A 227 -38.76 19.44 17.36
CA ARG A 227 -39.06 20.54 18.27
C ARG A 227 -40.05 20.16 19.37
N ALA A 228 -40.95 19.22 19.09
CA ALA A 228 -41.93 18.71 20.06
C ALA A 228 -41.37 17.65 21.02
N LEU A 229 -40.24 17.00 20.69
CA LEU A 229 -39.66 15.89 21.46
C LEU A 229 -38.56 16.33 22.46
N GLU A 230 -38.03 17.57 22.37
CA GLU A 230 -37.02 18.10 23.30
C GLU A 230 -37.42 18.09 24.80
N PRO A 231 -38.66 18.41 25.21
CA PRO A 231 -39.01 18.39 26.64
C PRO A 231 -39.05 16.98 27.24
N ILE A 232 -39.13 15.93 26.41
CA ILE A 232 -39.20 14.52 26.86
C ILE A 232 -37.80 13.92 27.00
N ILE A 233 -36.81 14.41 26.25
CA ILE A 233 -35.42 13.92 26.28
C ILE A 233 -34.59 14.67 27.35
N ALA A 234 -35.02 15.88 27.74
CA ALA A 234 -34.37 16.69 28.76
C ALA A 234 -34.91 16.48 30.20
N ALA A 235 -35.88 15.57 30.39
CA ALA A 235 -36.39 15.11 31.68
C ALA A 235 -35.78 13.76 32.05
#